data_AF-A0A844G7H5-F1
#
_entry.id   AF-A0A844G7H5-F1
#
_cell.length_a   1.000
_cell.length_b   1.000
_cell.length_c   1.000
_cell.angle_alpha   90.00
_cell.angle_beta   90.00
_cell.angle_gamma   90.00
#
_symmetry.space_group_name_H-M   'P 1'
#
loop_
_entity.id
_entity.type
_entity.pdbx_description
1 polymer ?
#
loop_
_entity_poly.entity_id
_entity_poly.type
_entity_poly.pdbx_seq_one_letter_code
_entity_poly.pdbx_strand_id
1 'polypeptide(L)'
;MPDALPPALLRAPHRLAFLLGMLSTLLLFAAWFAELASRLGPHTIIPVVPAVMAHALLMLYGIFPLFMTGFIFTAGPRWLGTRPPSRMRYLLTPGLMATGVVGWLLGLALGKAGWW
;
A
#
# COMPACT_ATOMS: atom_id res chain seq x y z
N MET A 1 2.45 -29.88 -22.00
CA MET A 1 2.71 -28.43 -21.95
C MET A 1 3.43 -28.20 -20.63
N PRO A 2 4.68 -27.72 -20.58
CA PRO A 2 5.32 -27.49 -19.28
C PRO A 2 4.44 -26.48 -18.53
N ASP A 3 3.96 -26.85 -17.35
CA ASP A 3 3.16 -25.97 -16.51
C ASP A 3 3.94 -24.68 -16.30
N ALA A 4 3.49 -23.60 -16.96
CA ALA A 4 4.16 -22.32 -16.87
C ALA A 4 4.20 -21.92 -15.39
N LEU A 5 5.41 -21.85 -14.83
CA LEU A 5 5.57 -21.46 -13.44
C LEU A 5 4.90 -20.09 -13.24
N PRO A 6 4.10 -19.92 -12.18
CA PRO A 6 3.42 -18.66 -11.95
C PRO A 6 4.45 -17.51 -11.86
N PRO A 7 4.05 -16.27 -12.23
CA PRO A 7 4.90 -15.09 -12.14
C PRO A 7 5.61 -15.01 -10.78
N ALA A 8 6.86 -14.52 -10.76
CA ALA A 8 7.70 -14.52 -9.56
C ALA A 8 7.02 -13.89 -8.33
N LEU A 9 6.16 -12.89 -8.55
CA LEU A 9 5.36 -12.22 -7.52
C LEU A 9 4.34 -13.15 -6.84
N LEU A 10 3.85 -14.17 -7.56
CA LEU A 10 2.79 -15.08 -7.10
C LEU A 10 3.33 -16.39 -6.51
N ARG A 11 4.65 -16.57 -6.49
CA ARG A 11 5.28 -17.80 -5.98
C ARG A 11 5.27 -17.89 -4.45
N ALA A 12 5.15 -16.76 -3.76
CA ALA A 12 5.13 -16.74 -2.30
C ALA A 12 4.13 -15.69 -1.77
N PRO A 13 3.40 -16.02 -0.69
CA PRO A 13 2.28 -15.21 -0.22
C PRO A 13 2.65 -13.80 0.23
N HIS A 14 3.83 -13.62 0.79
CA HIS A 14 4.29 -12.32 1.27
C HIS A 14 4.66 -11.33 0.17
N ARG A 15 5.04 -11.80 -1.02
CA ARG A 15 5.68 -10.95 -2.03
C ARG A 15 4.76 -9.85 -2.52
N LEU A 16 3.49 -10.18 -2.77
CA LEU A 16 2.49 -9.20 -3.20
C LEU A 16 2.22 -8.15 -2.11
N ALA A 17 1.98 -8.59 -0.88
CA ALA A 17 1.68 -7.69 0.23
C ALA A 17 2.86 -6.75 0.55
N PHE A 18 4.09 -7.28 0.59
CA PHE A 18 5.29 -6.47 0.78
C PHE A 18 5.57 -5.54 -0.39
N LEU A 19 5.33 -5.95 -1.63
CA LEU A 19 5.47 -5.07 -2.79
C LEU A 19 4.51 -3.89 -2.68
N LEU A 20 3.23 -4.14 -2.41
CA LEU A 20 2.22 -3.09 -2.28
C LEU A 20 2.51 -2.18 -1.09
N GLY A 21 2.98 -2.73 0.04
CA GLY A 21 3.46 -1.96 1.19
C GLY A 21 4.64 -1.07 0.84
N MET A 22 5.64 -1.60 0.13
CA MET A 22 6.81 -0.84 -0.32
C MET A 22 6.43 0.28 -1.29
N LEU A 23 5.57 0.01 -2.26
CA LEU A 23 5.06 1.03 -3.19
C LEU A 23 4.31 2.14 -2.43
N SER A 24 3.50 1.79 -1.44
CA SER A 24 2.79 2.75 -0.59
C SER A 24 3.77 3.61 0.23
N THR A 25 4.84 3.01 0.76
CA THR A 25 5.91 3.73 1.46
C THR A 25 6.65 4.69 0.55
N LEU A 26 7.05 4.25 -0.65
CA LEU A 26 7.74 5.09 -1.62
C LEU A 26 6.86 6.26 -2.06
N LEU A 27 5.56 6.02 -2.26
CA LEU A 27 4.60 7.07 -2.58
C LEU A 27 4.49 8.09 -1.45
N LEU A 28 4.36 7.63 -0.19
CA LEU A 28 4.31 8.52 0.96
C LEU A 28 5.58 9.35 1.08
N PHE A 29 6.76 8.73 0.94
CA PHE A 29 8.04 9.43 1.01
C PHE A 29 8.19 10.45 -0.10
N ALA A 30 7.83 10.10 -1.34
CA ALA A 30 7.87 11.02 -2.47
C ALA A 30 6.92 12.21 -2.27
N ALA A 31 5.68 11.95 -1.85
CA ALA A 31 4.68 13.01 -1.62
C ALA A 31 5.09 13.94 -0.47
N TRP A 32 5.56 13.37 0.64
CA TRP A 32 6.02 14.14 1.80
C TRP A 32 7.28 14.94 1.49
N PHE A 33 8.25 14.34 0.81
CA PHE A 33 9.45 15.02 0.38
C PHE A 33 9.12 16.20 -0.56
N ALA A 34 8.24 15.99 -1.54
CA ALA A 34 7.81 17.06 -2.44
C ALA A 34 7.13 18.21 -1.67
N GLU A 35 6.26 17.89 -0.71
CA GLU A 35 5.59 18.88 0.13
C GLU A 35 6.59 19.70 0.96
N LEU A 36 7.52 19.04 1.66
CA LEU A 36 8.56 19.75 2.42
C LEU A 36 9.50 20.56 1.52
N ALA A 37 9.94 20.01 0.39
CA ALA A 37 10.82 20.70 -0.56
C ALA A 37 10.16 21.94 -1.16
N SER A 38 8.84 21.90 -1.41
CA SER A 38 8.09 23.04 -1.95
C SER A 38 8.09 24.25 -1.02
N ARG A 39 8.27 24.06 0.29
CA ARG A 39 8.36 25.15 1.28
C ARG A 39 9.66 25.94 1.18
N LEU A 40 10.67 25.40 0.51
CA LEU A 40 11.96 26.05 0.27
C LEU A 40 12.00 26.80 -1.08
N GLY A 41 11.01 26.57 -1.94
CA GLY A 41 10.95 27.13 -3.29
C GLY A 41 9.93 28.26 -3.44
N PRO A 42 9.85 28.88 -4.63
CA PRO A 42 8.89 29.96 -4.92
C PRO A 42 7.45 29.47 -5.05
N HIS A 43 7.23 28.15 -5.16
CA HIS A 43 5.91 27.53 -5.31
C HIS A 43 5.71 26.51 -4.20
N THR A 44 4.77 26.82 -3.30
CA THR A 44 4.38 25.91 -2.22
C THR A 44 3.28 24.97 -2.69
N ILE A 45 3.47 23.67 -2.48
CA ILE A 45 2.41 22.68 -2.65
C ILE A 45 1.45 22.84 -1.48
N ILE A 46 0.18 23.09 -1.76
CA ILE A 46 -0.88 23.12 -0.74
C ILE A 46 -1.65 21.79 -0.83
N PRO A 47 -1.48 20.88 0.14
CA PRO A 47 -2.18 19.60 0.16
C PRO A 47 -3.70 19.81 0.35
N VAL A 48 -4.50 18.95 -0.27
CA VAL A 48 -5.98 18.97 -0.18
C VAL A 48 -6.47 18.66 1.23
N VAL A 49 -5.70 17.84 1.95
CA VAL A 49 -5.93 17.46 3.33
C VAL A 49 -4.69 17.79 4.14
N PRO A 50 -4.79 18.09 5.44
CA PRO A 50 -3.63 18.33 6.27
C PRO A 50 -2.59 17.21 6.11
N ALA A 51 -1.34 17.56 5.81
CA ALA A 51 -0.29 16.60 5.49
C ALA A 51 -0.15 15.53 6.59
N VAL A 52 -0.18 15.94 7.86
CA VAL A 52 -0.13 15.03 9.02
C VAL A 52 -1.24 13.98 8.98
N MET A 53 -2.46 14.34 8.56
CA MET A 53 -3.58 13.40 8.45
C MET A 53 -3.35 12.40 7.31
N ALA A 54 -2.89 12.89 6.15
CA ALA A 54 -2.52 12.02 5.02
C ALA A 54 -1.40 11.04 5.41
N HIS A 55 -0.38 11.51 6.11
CA HIS A 55 0.71 10.68 6.61
C HIS A 55 0.22 9.62 7.58
N ALA A 56 -0.57 10.00 8.59
CA ALA A 56 -1.12 9.07 9.58
C ALA A 56 -1.99 8.00 8.91
N LEU A 57 -2.85 8.40 7.97
CA LEU A 57 -3.72 7.47 7.23
C LEU A 57 -2.90 6.48 6.40
N LEU A 58 -1.92 6.96 5.63
CA LEU A 58 -1.07 6.09 4.81
C LEU A 58 -0.20 5.18 5.68
N MET A 59 0.31 5.64 6.82
CA MET A 59 1.03 4.79 7.76
C MET A 59 0.16 3.68 8.34
N LEU A 60 -1.01 4.04 8.87
CA LEU A 60 -1.89 3.12 9.60
C LEU A 60 -2.68 2.17 8.70
N TYR A 61 -3.04 2.61 7.49
CA TYR A 61 -3.92 1.85 6.59
C TYR A 61 -3.25 1.43 5.28
N GLY A 62 -2.24 2.18 4.82
CA GLY A 62 -1.57 1.91 3.55
C GLY A 62 -0.27 1.13 3.66
N ILE A 63 0.47 1.27 4.77
CA ILE A 63 1.80 0.67 4.92
C ILE A 63 1.74 -0.46 5.94
N PHE A 64 1.41 -0.14 7.18
CA PHE A 64 1.47 -1.09 8.29
C PHE A 64 0.65 -2.38 8.04
N PRO A 65 -0.62 -2.32 7.59
CA PRO A 65 -1.42 -3.52 7.38
C PRO A 65 -0.91 -4.39 6.23
N LEU A 66 -0.33 -3.79 5.19
CA LEU A 66 0.24 -4.53 4.06
C LEU A 66 1.50 -5.30 4.48
N PHE A 67 2.39 -4.67 5.25
CA PHE A 67 3.54 -5.36 5.82
C PHE A 67 3.13 -6.44 6.82
N MET A 68 2.18 -6.16 7.72
CA MET A 68 1.68 -7.15 8.66
C MET A 68 1.00 -8.33 7.96
N THR A 69 0.26 -8.08 6.89
CA THR A 69 -0.34 -9.14 6.06
C THR A 69 0.72 -10.04 5.44
N GLY A 70 1.76 -9.45 4.84
CA GLY A 70 2.86 -10.23 4.25
C GLY A 70 3.59 -11.08 5.29
N PHE A 71 3.84 -10.50 6.47
CA PHE A 71 4.45 -11.19 7.59
C PHE A 71 3.57 -12.34 8.10
N ILE A 72 2.33 -12.07 8.49
CA ILE A 72 1.41 -13.06 9.09
C ILE A 72 1.13 -14.21 8.12
N PHE A 73 0.97 -13.95 6.82
CA PHE A 73 0.74 -15.02 5.84
C PHE A 73 1.93 -15.97 5.66
N THR A 74 3.13 -15.57 6.07
CA THR A 74 4.34 -16.41 5.96
C THR A 74 4.76 -16.97 7.32
N ALA A 75 4.90 -16.10 8.33
CA ALA A 75 5.35 -16.47 9.66
C ALA A 75 4.24 -17.14 10.47
N GLY A 76 2.99 -16.66 10.38
CA GLY A 76 1.86 -17.16 11.16
C GLY A 76 1.63 -18.67 11.03
N PRO A 77 1.44 -19.21 9.81
CA PRO A 77 1.27 -20.65 9.62
C PRO A 77 2.47 -21.48 10.10
N ARG A 78 3.68 -20.96 9.94
CA ARG A 78 4.91 -21.64 10.37
C ARG A 78 5.03 -21.71 11.88
N TRP A 79 4.74 -20.60 12.57
CA TRP A 79 4.77 -20.55 14.04
C TRP A 79 3.68 -21.39 14.68
N LEU A 80 2.50 -21.44 14.07
CA LEU A 80 1.35 -22.20 14.58
C LEU A 80 1.33 -23.66 14.09
N GLY A 81 2.25 -24.06 13.21
CA GLY A 81 2.25 -25.39 12.59
C GLY A 81 0.99 -25.68 11.76
N THR A 82 0.35 -24.64 11.21
CA THR A 82 -0.92 -24.76 10.46
C THR A 82 -0.70 -24.68 8.96
N ARG A 83 -1.72 -25.10 8.19
CA ARG A 83 -1.69 -24.98 6.73
C ARG A 83 -1.66 -23.51 6.32
N PRO A 84 -0.80 -23.12 5.35
CA PRO A 84 -0.80 -21.77 4.82
C PRO A 84 -2.16 -21.41 4.19
N PRO A 85 -2.60 -20.14 4.22
CA PRO A 85 -3.81 -19.70 3.54
C PRO A 85 -3.85 -20.09 2.04
N SER A 86 -5.04 -20.14 1.46
CA SER A 86 -5.19 -20.45 0.03
C SER A 86 -4.63 -19.32 -0.85
N ARG A 87 -4.20 -19.66 -2.08
CA ARG A 87 -3.71 -18.67 -3.05
C ARG A 87 -4.68 -17.51 -3.25
N MET A 88 -5.98 -17.79 -3.29
CA MET A 88 -7.03 -16.77 -3.39
C MET A 88 -6.93 -15.74 -2.26
N ARG A 89 -6.75 -16.17 -1.01
CA ARG A 89 -6.65 -15.28 0.16
C ARG A 89 -5.40 -14.42 0.12
N TYR A 90 -4.28 -14.96 -0.37
CA TYR A 90 -3.03 -14.20 -0.56
C TYR A 90 -3.14 -13.09 -1.59
N LEU A 91 -4.00 -13.26 -2.60
CA LEU A 91 -4.21 -12.26 -3.64
C LEU A 91 -5.25 -11.23 -3.20
N LEU A 92 -6.40 -11.70 -2.73
CA LEU A 92 -7.54 -10.83 -2.41
C LEU A 92 -7.25 -9.92 -1.22
N THR A 93 -6.61 -10.42 -0.16
CA THR A 93 -6.42 -9.62 1.07
C THR A 93 -5.57 -8.36 0.83
N PRO A 94 -4.31 -8.45 0.35
CA PRO A 94 -3.53 -7.26 0.06
C PRO A 94 -4.07 -6.48 -1.15
N GLY A 95 -4.74 -7.16 -2.10
CA GLY A 95 -5.42 -6.51 -3.22
C GLY A 95 -6.52 -5.55 -2.76
N LEU A 96 -7.41 -5.99 -1.88
CA LEU A 96 -8.48 -5.18 -1.32
C LEU A 96 -7.94 -4.01 -0.48
N MET A 97 -6.88 -4.23 0.30
CA MET A 97 -6.20 -3.16 1.03
C MET A 97 -5.63 -2.11 0.07
N ALA A 98 -4.95 -2.53 -0.99
CA ALA A 98 -4.41 -1.63 -2.00
C ALA A 98 -5.52 -0.87 -2.75
N THR A 99 -6.67 -1.50 -3.04
CA THR A 99 -7.81 -0.77 -3.62
C THR A 99 -8.35 0.31 -2.68
N GLY A 100 -8.26 0.13 -1.36
CA GLY A 100 -8.60 1.17 -0.40
C GLY A 100 -7.69 2.39 -0.50
N VAL A 101 -6.37 2.17 -0.61
CA VAL A 101 -5.38 3.24 -0.82
C VAL A 101 -5.63 3.95 -2.15
N VAL A 102 -5.83 3.20 -3.24
CA VAL A 102 -6.14 3.77 -4.56
C VAL A 102 -7.44 4.56 -4.53
N GLY A 103 -8.49 4.02 -3.90
CA GLY A 103 -9.78 4.70 -3.75
C GLY A 103 -9.65 6.02 -3.00
N TRP A 104 -8.85 6.05 -1.93
CA TRP A 104 -8.56 7.29 -1.20
C TRP A 104 -7.78 8.30 -2.05
N LEU A 105 -6.74 7.87 -2.78
CA LEU A 105 -5.99 8.74 -3.70
C LEU A 105 -6.87 9.29 -4.82
N LEU A 106 -7.73 8.47 -5.40
CA LEU A 106 -8.73 8.88 -6.40
C LEU A 106 -9.72 9.87 -5.80
N GLY A 107 -10.19 9.64 -4.57
CA GLY A 107 -11.04 10.57 -3.83
C GLY A 107 -10.37 11.94 -3.64
N LEU A 108 -9.08 11.99 -3.32
CA LEU A 108 -8.33 13.24 -3.23
C LEU A 108 -8.14 13.92 -4.60
N ALA A 109 -7.98 13.15 -5.67
CA ALA A 109 -7.80 13.69 -7.02
C ALA A 109 -9.11 14.21 -7.62
N LEU A 110 -10.22 13.49 -7.40
CA LEU A 110 -11.56 13.84 -7.90
C LEU A 110 -12.24 14.88 -7.01
N GLY A 111 -11.99 14.85 -5.70
CA GLY A 111 -12.45 15.88 -4.76
C GLY A 111 -11.80 17.26 -5.01
N LYS A 112 -10.66 17.31 -5.71
CA LYS A 112 -10.14 18.56 -6.28
C LYS A 112 -10.98 19.09 -7.45
N ALA A 113 -11.76 18.24 -8.13
CA ALA A 113 -12.48 18.55 -9.36
C ALA A 113 -13.93 18.98 -9.13
N GLY A 114 -14.42 18.95 -7.89
CA GLY A 114 -15.73 19.47 -7.55
C GLY A 114 -15.76 19.95 -6.11
N TRP A 115 -16.33 21.14 -5.93
CA TRP A 115 -16.68 21.76 -4.65
C TRP A 115 -15.54 22.52 -3.96
N TRP A 116 -15.05 23.58 -4.62
CA TRP A 116 -15.03 24.97 -4.12
C TRP A 116 -15.30 25.90 -5.30
#